data_AF-A0ABD0C0I5-F1
#
_entry.id   AF-A0ABD0C0I5-F1
#
_cell.length_a   1.000
_cell.length_b   1.000
_cell.length_c   1.000
_cell.angle_alpha   90.00
_cell.angle_beta   90.00
_cell.angle_gamma   90.00
#
_symmetry.space_group_name_H-M   'P 1'
#
loop_
_entity.id
_entity.type
_entity.pdbx_description
1 polymer ?
#
loop_
_entity_poly.entity_id
_entity_poly.type
_entity_poly.pdbx_seq_one_letter_code
_entity_poly.pdbx_strand_id
1 'polypeptide(L)'
;MREAIEASSVLQIDDENPDIVIAIGGDGTLMSAFHKYFDQIDHIGFVGIHTGHLGFYTWHELTIEKIIETLSQDKIPMTADPLV
;
A
#
# COMPACT_ATOMS: atom_id res chain seq x y z
N MET A 1 4.38 -12.34 -2.69
CA MET A 1 4.35 -10.89 -3.01
C MET A 1 5.67 -10.43 -3.60
N ARG A 2 6.80 -10.52 -2.88
CA ARG A 2 8.13 -10.18 -3.44
C ARG A 2 8.42 -10.91 -4.75
N GLU A 3 8.25 -12.23 -4.79
CA GLU A 3 8.44 -13.02 -6.02
C GLU A 3 7.52 -12.56 -7.18
N ALA A 4 6.29 -12.13 -6.88
CA ALA A 4 5.35 -11.63 -7.90
C ALA A 4 5.74 -10.24 -8.42
N ILE A 5 6.32 -9.39 -7.56
CA ILE A 5 6.90 -8.10 -7.95
C ILE A 5 8.17 -8.32 -8.78
N GLU A 6 9.04 -9.23 -8.37
CA GLU A 6 10.27 -9.58 -9.10
C GLU A 6 9.97 -10.23 -10.46
N ALA A 7 8.85 -10.94 -10.58
CA ALA A 7 8.36 -11.47 -11.86
C ALA A 7 7.72 -10.40 -12.76
N SER A 8 7.41 -9.21 -12.24
CA SER A 8 6.87 -8.10 -13.01
C SER A 8 7.98 -7.29 -13.67
N SER A 9 7.80 -6.92 -14.94
CA SER A 9 8.74 -6.05 -15.65
C SER A 9 8.52 -4.55 -15.39
N VAL A 10 7.47 -4.19 -14.64
CA VAL A 10 7.06 -2.79 -14.41
C VAL A 10 7.06 -2.37 -12.94
N LEU A 11 7.26 -3.32 -12.02
CA LEU A 11 7.32 -3.02 -10.59
C LEU A 11 8.73 -3.26 -10.05
N GLN A 12 9.15 -2.43 -9.10
CA GLN A 12 10.43 -2.53 -8.42
C GLN A 12 10.22 -2.34 -6.91
N ILE A 13 11.12 -2.91 -6.11
CA ILE A 13 11.14 -2.69 -4.66
C ILE A 13 12.19 -1.63 -4.38
N ASP A 14 11.74 -0.48 -3.88
CA ASP A 14 12.58 0.63 -3.41
C ASP A 14 12.19 0.96 -1.97
N ASP A 15 13.08 0.68 -1.03
CA ASP A 15 12.84 0.96 0.39
C ASP A 15 13.13 2.43 0.77
N GLU A 16 13.86 3.17 -0.07
CA GLU A 16 14.30 4.54 0.19
C GLU A 16 13.31 5.55 -0.41
N ASN A 17 12.96 5.40 -1.69
CA ASN A 17 12.05 6.31 -2.39
C ASN A 17 10.92 5.57 -3.14
N PRO A 18 10.02 4.88 -2.43
CA PRO A 18 8.87 4.24 -3.03
C PRO A 18 7.87 5.26 -3.57
N ASP A 19 7.19 4.93 -4.67
CA ASP A 19 5.96 5.63 -5.07
C ASP A 19 4.77 5.14 -4.22
N ILE A 20 4.81 3.88 -3.77
CA ILE A 20 3.70 3.22 -3.08
C ILE A 20 4.22 2.33 -1.95
N VAL A 21 3.60 2.44 -0.78
CA VAL A 21 3.89 1.63 0.41
C VAL A 21 2.69 0.75 0.75
N ILE A 22 2.91 -0.56 0.80
CA ILE A 22 1.87 -1.54 1.16
C ILE A 22 2.15 -2.07 2.57
N ALA A 23 1.31 -1.68 3.53
CA ALA A 23 1.41 -2.06 4.93
C ALA A 23 0.48 -3.26 5.22
N ILE A 24 1.05 -4.42 5.54
CA ILE A 24 0.29 -5.65 5.82
C ILE A 24 0.29 -5.94 7.32
N GLY A 25 -0.86 -5.81 7.98
CA GLY A 25 -0.97 -6.02 9.42
C GLY A 25 -2.15 -5.31 10.06
N GLY A 26 -1.98 -4.76 11.27
CA GLY A 26 -3.01 -3.96 11.94
C GLY A 26 -2.85 -2.46 11.67
N ASP A 27 -3.66 -1.63 12.33
CA ASP A 27 -3.55 -0.17 12.25
C ASP A 27 -2.16 0.34 12.70
N GLY A 28 -1.57 -0.32 13.70
CA GLY A 28 -0.21 -0.02 14.15
C GLY A 28 0.84 -0.24 13.06
N THR A 29 0.63 -1.20 12.15
CA THR A 29 1.52 -1.43 11.00
C THR A 29 1.40 -0.30 9.98
N LEU A 30 0.17 0.14 9.70
CA LEU A 30 -0.07 1.25 8.79
C LEU A 30 0.49 2.58 9.34
N MET A 31 0.25 2.88 10.61
CA MET A 31 0.81 4.06 11.27
C MET A 31 2.34 4.03 11.31
N SER A 32 2.94 2.86 11.55
CA SER A 32 4.41 2.70 11.50
C SER A 32 4.95 2.99 10.10
N ALA A 33 4.24 2.59 9.04
CA ALA A 33 4.61 2.89 7.66
C ALA A 33 4.52 4.40 7.36
N PHE A 34 3.45 5.07 7.79
CA PHE A 34 3.33 6.52 7.68
C PHE A 34 4.47 7.25 8.40
N HIS A 35 4.80 6.86 9.62
CA HIS A 35 5.90 7.47 10.36
C HIS A 35 7.26 7.23 9.69
N LYS A 36 7.50 6.04 9.12
CA LYS A 36 8.75 5.72 8.43
C LYS A 36 9.00 6.65 7.23
N TYR A 37 7.92 7.02 6.53
CA TYR A 37 7.97 7.76 5.27
C TYR A 37 7.36 9.16 5.39
N PHE A 38 7.29 9.71 6.61
CA PHE A 38 6.60 10.96 6.89
C PHE A 38 7.15 12.14 6.08
N ASP A 39 8.48 12.21 5.89
CA ASP A 39 9.15 13.28 5.16
C ASP A 39 8.89 13.25 3.64
N GLN A 40 8.24 12.19 3.14
CA GLN A 40 7.93 11.95 1.73
C GLN A 40 6.45 11.61 1.52
N ILE A 41 5.59 11.89 2.51
CA ILE A 41 4.17 11.52 2.50
C ILE A 41 3.39 12.15 1.34
N ASP A 42 3.86 13.30 0.83
CA ASP A 42 3.18 14.06 -0.22
C ASP A 42 3.20 13.36 -1.59
N HIS A 43 4.16 12.46 -1.84
CA HIS A 43 4.27 11.74 -3.11
C HIS A 43 4.02 10.23 -3.01
N ILE A 44 3.77 9.71 -1.80
CA ILE A 44 3.62 8.28 -1.57
C ILE A 44 2.15 7.88 -1.43
N GLY A 45 1.74 6.90 -2.23
CA GLY A 45 0.48 6.19 -2.03
C GLY A 45 0.61 5.15 -0.90
N PHE A 46 -0.26 5.21 0.11
CA PHE A 46 -0.30 4.20 1.18
C PHE A 46 -1.48 3.24 0.97
N VAL A 47 -1.20 1.94 1.06
CA VAL A 47 -2.22 0.88 1.00
C VAL A 47 -2.11 0.03 2.28
N GLY A 48 -3.16 0.03 3.09
CA GLY A 48 -3.26 -0.84 4.26
C GLY A 48 -3.97 -2.15 3.93
N ILE A 49 -3.34 -3.30 4.20
CA ILE A 49 -3.96 -4.63 4.12
C ILE A 49 -4.12 -5.16 5.54
N HIS A 50 -5.37 -5.14 6.03
CA HIS A 50 -5.68 -5.60 7.38
C HIS A 50 -5.84 -7.12 7.42
N THR A 51 -4.97 -7.82 8.14
CA THR A 51 -4.99 -9.31 8.27
C THR A 51 -5.62 -9.81 9.59
N GLY A 52 -6.20 -8.91 10.40
CA GLY A 52 -6.85 -9.21 11.69
C GLY A 52 -8.39 -9.35 11.65
N HIS A 53 -9.00 -9.63 12.80
CA HIS A 53 -10.46 -9.64 12.98
C HIS A 53 -11.00 -8.20 13.11
N LEU A 54 -11.64 -7.72 12.04
CA LEU A 54 -12.56 -6.58 11.95
C LEU A 54 -12.14 -5.28 12.70
N GLY A 55 -11.41 -4.41 11.99
CA GLY A 55 -11.16 -3.03 12.38
C GLY A 55 -11.03 -2.11 11.16
N PHE A 56 -12.10 -1.37 10.87
CA PHE A 56 -12.20 -0.12 10.10
C PHE A 56 -11.74 0.01 8.63
N TYR A 57 -10.86 -0.82 8.05
CA TYR A 57 -10.48 -0.72 6.62
C TYR A 57 -10.32 -2.07 5.91
N THR A 58 -11.33 -2.93 6.01
CA THR A 58 -11.30 -4.27 5.39
C THR A 58 -11.56 -4.19 3.87
N TRP A 59 -10.53 -3.91 3.07
CA TRP A 59 -10.55 -4.19 1.61
C TRP A 59 -10.35 -5.70 1.39
N HIS A 60 -11.35 -6.51 1.74
CA HIS A 60 -11.22 -7.97 1.85
C HIS A 60 -11.14 -8.73 0.50
N GLU A 61 -11.07 -8.08 -0.66
CA GLU A 61 -11.11 -8.79 -1.94
C GLU A 61 -10.08 -8.34 -2.99
N LEU A 62 -9.07 -7.58 -2.56
CA LEU A 62 -7.91 -7.30 -3.41
C LEU A 62 -6.85 -8.37 -3.13
N THR A 63 -6.86 -9.42 -3.95
CA THR A 63 -5.73 -10.34 -3.99
C THR A 63 -4.48 -9.58 -4.43
N ILE A 64 -3.30 -10.06 -4.03
CA ILE A 64 -2.02 -9.40 -4.36
C ILE A 64 -1.89 -9.18 -5.87
N GLU A 65 -2.43 -10.09 -6.68
CA GLU A 65 -2.48 -10.01 -8.13
C GLU A 65 -3.33 -8.84 -8.62
N LYS A 66 -4.50 -8.59 -8.02
CA LYS A 66 -5.34 -7.42 -8.33
C LYS A 66 -4.66 -6.12 -7.93
N ILE A 67 -3.91 -6.13 -6.81
CA ILE A 67 -3.12 -4.97 -6.39
C ILE A 67 -2.05 -4.68 -7.45
N ILE A 68 -1.28 -5.69 -7.86
CA ILE A 68 -0.27 -5.58 -8.93
C ILE A 68 -0.90 -5.09 -10.24
N GLU A 69 -2.06 -5.61 -10.63
CA GLU A 69 -2.78 -5.17 -11.83
C GLU A 69 -3.23 -3.70 -11.72
N THR A 70 -3.77 -3.30 -10.57
CA THR A 70 -4.22 -1.93 -10.32
C THR A 70 -3.06 -0.94 -10.31
N LEU A 71 -1.94 -1.33 -9.68
CA LEU A 71 -0.67 -0.59 -9.68
C LEU A 71 -0.12 -0.43 -11.09
N SER A 72 -0.16 -1.50 -11.89
CA SER A 72 0.33 -1.48 -13.28
C SER A 72 -0.56 -0.64 -14.21
N GLN A 73 -1.77 -0.28 -13.79
CA GLN A 73 -2.74 0.50 -14.56
C GLN A 73 -2.86 1.97 -14.12
N ASP A 74 -2.04 2.47 -13.18
CA ASP A 74 -2.14 3.83 -12.59
C ASP A 74 -3.53 4.16 -12.00
N LYS A 75 -4.30 3.14 -11.62
CA LYS A 75 -5.70 3.28 -11.20
C LYS A 75 -5.91 3.08 -9.71
N ILE A 76 -5.03 3.64 -8.88
CA ILE A 76 -5.33 3.69 -7.45
C ILE A 76 -6.20 4.93 -7.19
N PRO A 77 -7.47 4.77 -6.77
CA PRO A 77 -8.22 5.88 -6.24
C PRO A 77 -7.54 6.33 -4.96
N MET A 78 -6.80 7.43 -5.04
CA MET A 78 -6.26 8.14 -3.89
C MET A 78 -7.45 8.77 -3.15
N THR A 79 -8.12 8.00 -2.30
CA THR A 79 -9.12 8.55 -1.37
C THR A 79 -8.35 9.27 -0.28
N ALA A 80 -8.09 10.55 -0.48
CA ALA A 80 -7.73 11.45 0.61
C ALA A 80 -8.98 11.61 1.47
N ASP A 81 -9.09 10.80 2.53
CA ASP A 81 -10.02 11.14 3.61
C ASP A 81 -9.42 12.36 4.31
N PRO A 82 -10.06 13.55 4.24
CA PRO A 82 -9.62 14.66 5.05
C PRO A 82 -9.88 14.25 6.50
N LEU A 83 -8.81 14.12 7.28
CA LEU A 83 -8.92 14.03 8.74
C LEU A 83 -9.61 15.32 9.22
N VAL A 84 -10.91 15.24 9.45
CA VAL A 84 -11.73 16.27 10.12
C VAL A 84 -11.55 16.14 11.63
#